data_AF-A0A8T3R5W8-F1
#
_entry.id   AF-A0A8T3R5W8-F1
#
_cell.length_a   1.000
_cell.length_b   1.000
_cell.length_c   1.000
_cell.angle_alpha   90.00
_cell.angle_beta   90.00
_cell.angle_gamma   90.00
#
_symmetry.space_group_name_H-M   'P 1'
#
loop_
_entity.id
_entity.type
_entity.pdbx_description
1 polymer ?
#
loop_
_entity_poly.entity_id
_entity_poly.type
_entity_poly.pdbx_seq_one_letter_code
_entity_poly.pdbx_strand_id
1 'polypeptide(L)'
;MERVYTTPLLDKLGIRPGMRVALIDINDPDIRALIADRTSDLTVGWPAPETDVILLGADTVAALEQLESLATRIRQNGAIWVVSRKGEAATLRDVQVIEAARAARLVDNKVASFSATHTSLRLVIPTHRRVGRTR
;
A
#
# COMPACT_ATOMS: atom_id res chain seq x y z
N MET A 1 6.19 17.55 -14.20
CA MET A 1 6.28 17.67 -12.72
C MET A 1 7.23 16.60 -12.24
N GLU A 2 8.33 16.98 -11.61
CA GLU A 2 9.41 16.07 -11.22
C GLU A 2 8.96 15.17 -10.06
N ARG A 3 9.01 13.85 -10.25
CA ARG A 3 8.72 12.86 -9.21
C ARG A 3 10.04 12.43 -8.59
N VAL A 4 10.40 13.05 -7.47
CA VAL A 4 11.61 12.69 -6.72
C VAL A 4 11.27 11.61 -5.69
N TYR A 5 11.58 10.36 -6.03
CA TYR A 5 11.54 9.24 -5.10
C TYR A 5 12.93 9.01 -4.50
N THR A 6 13.01 8.81 -3.19
CA THR A 6 14.29 8.62 -2.49
C THR A 6 14.21 7.40 -1.58
N THR A 7 15.35 6.82 -1.19
CA THR A 7 15.44 5.78 -0.14
C THR A 7 14.55 6.05 1.09
N PRO A 8 14.49 7.28 1.63
CA PRO A 8 13.54 7.67 2.66
C PRO A 8 12.07 7.32 2.40
N LEU A 9 11.61 7.20 1.15
CA LEU A 9 10.25 6.77 0.87
C LEU A 9 10.03 5.31 1.25
N LEU A 10 10.91 4.39 0.81
CA LEU A 10 10.73 2.96 1.12
C LEU A 10 10.75 2.73 2.63
N ASP A 11 11.61 3.44 3.36
CA ASP A 11 11.66 3.38 4.82
C ASP A 11 10.36 3.88 5.46
N LYS A 12 9.77 4.97 4.93
CA LYS A 12 8.45 5.46 5.38
C LYS A 12 7.33 4.46 5.13
N LEU A 13 7.38 3.77 3.98
CA LEU A 13 6.44 2.71 3.59
C LEU A 13 6.70 1.39 4.37
N GLY A 14 7.86 1.27 5.02
CA GLY A 14 8.25 0.09 5.77
C GLY A 14 8.70 -1.07 4.88
N ILE A 15 9.08 -0.79 3.63
CA ILE A 15 9.61 -1.76 2.68
C ILE A 15 11.08 -1.99 3.03
N ARG A 16 11.41 -3.22 3.47
CA ARG A 16 12.75 -3.62 3.87
C ARG A 16 13.33 -4.65 2.90
N PRO A 17 14.66 -4.86 2.90
CA PRO A 17 15.27 -5.93 2.12
C PRO A 17 14.64 -7.30 2.43
N GLY A 18 14.44 -8.11 1.38
CA GLY A 18 13.87 -9.46 1.49
C GLY A 18 12.35 -9.54 1.70
N MET A 19 11.64 -8.41 1.71
CA MET A 19 10.18 -8.40 1.78
C MET A 19 9.54 -8.70 0.42
N ARG A 20 8.44 -9.46 0.41
CA ARG A 20 7.58 -9.61 -0.75
C ARG A 20 6.71 -8.37 -0.94
N VAL A 21 6.86 -7.70 -2.08
CA VAL A 21 6.14 -6.47 -2.41
C VAL A 21 5.30 -6.68 -3.65
N ALA A 22 4.06 -6.20 -3.62
CA ALA A 22 3.21 -6.13 -4.81
C ALA A 22 2.91 -4.68 -5.20
N LEU A 23 2.92 -4.39 -6.49
CA LEU A 23 2.60 -3.09 -7.08
C LEU A 23 1.37 -3.25 -7.99
N ILE A 24 0.26 -2.61 -7.63
CA ILE A 24 -1.04 -2.70 -8.32
C ILE A 24 -1.45 -1.30 -8.77
N ASP A 25 -1.80 -1.14 -10.04
CA ASP A 25 -2.32 0.11 -10.61
C ASP A 25 -1.44 1.36 -10.36
N ILE A 26 -0.14 1.16 -10.12
CA ILE A 26 0.87 2.21 -10.05
C ILE A 26 1.79 2.03 -11.26
N ASN A 27 1.56 2.85 -12.28
CA ASN A 27 2.42 2.86 -13.46
C ASN A 27 3.50 3.95 -13.32
N ASP A 28 4.48 3.68 -12.47
CA ASP A 28 5.61 4.57 -12.24
C ASP A 28 6.93 3.77 -12.27
N PRO A 29 7.80 4.00 -13.27
CA PRO A 29 9.03 3.23 -13.42
C PRO A 29 10.04 3.51 -12.31
N ASP A 30 10.01 4.70 -11.70
CA ASP A 30 11.00 5.12 -10.69
C ASP A 30 10.75 4.39 -9.36
N ILE A 31 9.49 4.32 -8.92
CA ILE A 31 9.17 3.53 -7.71
C ILE A 31 9.42 2.03 -7.95
N ARG A 32 9.15 1.53 -9.16
CA ARG A 32 9.42 0.13 -9.51
C ARG A 32 10.91 -0.17 -9.41
N ALA A 33 11.75 0.68 -9.98
CA ALA A 33 13.21 0.53 -9.89
C ALA A 33 13.69 0.62 -8.44
N LEU A 34 13.16 1.56 -7.66
CA LEU A 34 13.52 1.73 -6.25
C LEU A 34 13.18 0.50 -5.40
N ILE A 35 12.01 -0.12 -5.62
CA ILE A 35 11.62 -1.35 -4.93
C ILE A 35 12.48 -2.52 -5.38
N ALA A 36 12.76 -2.65 -6.69
CA ALA A 36 13.58 -3.73 -7.23
C ALA A 36 15.04 -3.68 -6.74
N ASP A 37 15.57 -2.48 -6.48
CA ASP A 37 16.88 -2.29 -5.84
C ASP A 37 16.87 -2.74 -4.37
N ARG A 38 15.72 -2.63 -3.69
CA ARG A 38 15.57 -2.99 -2.28
C ARG A 38 15.24 -4.46 -2.06
N THR A 39 14.42 -5.07 -2.93
CA THR A 39 13.96 -6.45 -2.80
C THR A 39 13.84 -7.12 -4.15
N SER A 40 14.19 -8.41 -4.21
CA SER A 40 14.05 -9.24 -5.40
C SER A 40 12.65 -9.87 -5.55
N ASP A 41 11.82 -9.86 -4.51
CA ASP A 41 10.46 -10.43 -4.54
C ASP A 41 9.42 -9.33 -4.79
N LEU A 42 9.45 -8.78 -6.01
CA LEU A 42 8.51 -7.77 -6.50
C LEU A 42 7.55 -8.38 -7.52
N THR A 43 6.25 -8.32 -7.22
CA THR A 43 5.17 -8.67 -8.14
C THR A 43 4.50 -7.41 -8.71
N VAL A 44 4.33 -7.34 -10.03
CA VAL A 44 3.50 -6.30 -10.66
C VAL A 44 2.14 -6.92 -11.00
N GLY A 45 1.07 -6.34 -10.49
CA GLY A 45 -0.28 -6.89 -10.56
C GLY A 45 -0.66 -7.65 -9.29
N TRP A 46 -1.50 -8.67 -9.45
CA TRP A 46 -2.14 -9.35 -8.32
C TRP A 46 -1.10 -10.03 -7.38
N PRO A 47 -1.17 -9.80 -6.06
CA PRO A 47 -0.17 -10.26 -5.10
C PRO A 47 -0.21 -11.78 -4.89
N ALA A 48 0.97 -12.37 -4.68
CA ALA A 48 1.07 -13.73 -4.15
C ALA A 48 0.59 -13.78 -2.68
N PRO A 49 0.21 -14.97 -2.16
CA PRO A 49 -0.09 -15.15 -0.74
C PRO A 49 1.08 -14.72 0.16
N GLU A 50 0.77 -14.35 1.39
CA GLU A 50 1.73 -13.90 2.41
C GLU A 50 2.59 -12.70 2.03
N THR A 51 2.09 -11.84 1.14
CA THR A 51 2.77 -10.60 0.73
C THR A 51 3.00 -9.66 1.92
N ASP A 52 4.21 -9.10 2.02
CA ASP A 52 4.59 -8.20 3.10
C ASP A 52 3.94 -6.83 2.98
N VAL A 53 4.01 -6.26 1.77
CA VAL A 53 3.54 -4.91 1.46
C VAL A 53 2.89 -4.92 0.08
N ILE A 54 1.65 -4.42 0.01
CA ILE A 54 0.98 -4.13 -1.26
C ILE A 54 0.92 -2.62 -1.42
N LEU A 55 1.35 -2.09 -2.55
CA LEU A 55 1.11 -0.72 -2.97
C LEU A 55 -0.01 -0.73 -4.00
N LEU A 56 -1.16 -0.16 -3.65
CA LEU A 56 -2.35 -0.08 -4.50
C LEU A 56 -2.56 1.35 -4.95
N GLY A 57 -2.43 1.61 -6.25
CA GLY A 57 -2.87 2.87 -6.86
C GLY A 57 -4.39 2.93 -6.90
N ALA A 58 -4.97 4.01 -6.38
CA ALA A 58 -6.42 4.19 -6.38
C ALA A 58 -6.79 5.66 -6.63
N ASP A 59 -7.51 5.89 -7.72
CA ASP A 59 -8.10 7.19 -8.07
C ASP A 59 -9.63 7.18 -7.96
N THR A 60 -10.26 6.04 -7.67
CA THR A 60 -11.72 5.89 -7.58
C THR A 60 -12.11 4.98 -6.42
N VAL A 61 -13.38 5.07 -5.99
CA VAL A 61 -13.93 4.16 -4.96
C VAL A 61 -13.96 2.71 -5.46
N ALA A 62 -14.24 2.48 -6.75
CA ALA A 62 -14.25 1.14 -7.34
C ALA A 62 -12.88 0.44 -7.22
N ALA A 63 -11.78 1.20 -7.33
CA ALA A 63 -10.44 0.66 -7.13
C ALA A 63 -10.20 0.15 -5.69
N LEU A 64 -11.02 0.55 -4.72
CA LEU A 64 -10.95 0.09 -3.33
C LEU A 64 -11.74 -1.19 -3.06
N GLU A 65 -12.61 -1.63 -3.98
CA GLU A 65 -13.44 -2.84 -3.80
C GLU A 65 -12.57 -4.10 -3.66
N GLN A 66 -11.38 -4.10 -4.25
CA GLN A 66 -10.42 -5.19 -4.14
C GLN A 66 -9.77 -5.30 -2.75
N LEU A 67 -9.93 -4.32 -1.85
CA LEU A 67 -9.25 -4.31 -0.55
C LEU A 67 -9.54 -5.56 0.29
N GLU A 68 -10.76 -6.09 0.26
CA GLU A 68 -11.10 -7.32 0.98
C GLU A 68 -10.31 -8.51 0.44
N SER A 69 -10.24 -8.64 -0.88
CA SER A 69 -9.47 -9.71 -1.53
C SER A 69 -7.97 -9.54 -1.28
N LEU A 70 -7.44 -8.32 -1.33
CA LEU A 70 -6.03 -8.03 -1.02
C LEU A 70 -5.70 -8.30 0.46
N ALA A 71 -6.64 -8.07 1.38
CA ALA A 71 -6.45 -8.36 2.80
C ALA A 71 -6.17 -9.85 3.06
N THR A 72 -6.70 -10.75 2.22
CA THR A 72 -6.41 -12.20 2.30
C THR A 72 -5.02 -12.57 1.80
N ARG A 73 -4.35 -11.66 1.08
CA ARG A 73 -3.05 -11.90 0.44
C ARG A 73 -1.90 -11.37 1.27
N ILE A 74 -2.15 -10.40 2.16
CA ILE A 74 -1.12 -9.95 3.08
C ILE A 74 -0.94 -10.92 4.24
N ARG A 75 0.31 -11.08 4.68
CA ARG A 75 0.61 -11.75 5.95
C ARG A 75 -0.01 -11.00 7.13
N GLN A 76 -0.10 -11.65 8.30
CA GLN A 76 -0.79 -11.12 9.48
C GLN A 76 -0.24 -9.75 9.96
N ASN A 77 1.06 -9.52 9.82
CA ASN A 77 1.74 -8.25 10.14
C ASN A 77 2.03 -7.37 8.91
N GLY A 78 1.50 -7.74 7.74
CA GLY A 78 1.66 -7.03 6.48
C GLY A 78 0.82 -5.75 6.41
N ALA A 79 0.92 -5.07 5.27
CA ALA A 79 0.22 -3.82 5.04
C ALA A 79 -0.18 -3.64 3.58
N ILE A 80 -1.28 -2.92 3.37
CA ILE A 80 -1.67 -2.36 2.09
C ILE A 80 -1.50 -0.85 2.20
N TRP A 81 -0.75 -0.24 1.29
CA TRP A 81 -0.70 1.21 1.13
C TRP A 81 -1.59 1.59 -0.05
N VAL A 82 -2.67 2.29 0.22
CA VAL A 82 -3.48 2.91 -0.82
C VAL A 82 -2.82 4.22 -1.21
N VAL A 83 -2.37 4.32 -2.44
CA VAL A 83 -1.69 5.48 -3.03
C VAL A 83 -2.69 6.22 -3.91
N SER A 84 -3.03 7.45 -3.55
CA SER A 84 -4.03 8.27 -4.24
C SER A 84 -3.53 9.68 -4.48
N ARG A 85 -4.11 10.38 -5.46
CA ARG A 85 -3.80 11.79 -5.72
C ARG A 85 -4.18 12.67 -4.52
N LYS A 86 -3.42 13.73 -4.28
CA LYS A 86 -3.66 14.72 -3.22
C LYS A 86 -3.80 16.14 -3.78
N GLY A 87 -4.30 17.06 -2.95
CA GLY A 87 -4.48 18.47 -3.33
C GLY A 87 -5.65 18.64 -4.30
N GLU A 88 -5.54 19.60 -5.23
CA GLU A 88 -6.60 19.92 -6.19
C GLU A 88 -6.91 18.77 -7.16
N ALA A 89 -5.94 17.89 -7.40
CA ALA A 89 -6.12 16.71 -8.25
C ALA A 89 -6.71 15.49 -7.51
N ALA A 90 -7.05 15.63 -6.23
CA ALA A 90 -7.60 14.54 -5.43
C ALA A 90 -8.98 14.12 -5.96
N THR A 91 -9.07 12.88 -6.45
CA THR A 91 -10.33 12.26 -6.88
C THR A 91 -10.93 11.34 -5.82
N LEU A 92 -10.15 11.05 -4.77
CA LEU A 92 -10.51 10.17 -3.68
C LEU A 92 -10.24 10.87 -2.34
N ARG A 93 -11.22 10.85 -1.45
CA ARG A 93 -11.08 11.42 -0.10
C ARG A 93 -10.62 10.33 0.87
N ASP A 94 -9.82 10.71 1.86
CA ASP A 94 -9.34 9.79 2.90
C ASP A 94 -10.50 9.06 3.61
N VAL A 95 -11.62 9.73 3.83
CA VAL A 95 -12.83 9.12 4.43
C VAL A 95 -13.32 7.93 3.61
N GLN A 96 -13.30 8.01 2.28
CA GLN A 96 -13.73 6.91 1.40
C GLN A 96 -12.75 5.73 1.49
N VAL A 97 -11.45 6.01 1.62
CA VAL A 97 -10.44 4.97 1.83
C VAL A 97 -10.64 4.29 3.19
N ILE A 98 -10.91 5.06 4.24
CA ILE A 98 -11.15 4.54 5.60
C ILE A 98 -12.43 3.70 5.64
N GLU A 99 -13.52 4.15 5.00
CA GLU A 99 -14.77 3.38 4.91
C GLU A 99 -14.55 2.05 4.18
N ALA A 100 -13.87 2.06 3.03
CA ALA A 100 -13.55 0.84 2.30
C ALA A 100 -12.60 -0.08 3.09
N ALA A 101 -11.62 0.48 3.81
CA ALA A 101 -10.76 -0.28 4.70
C ALA A 101 -11.55 -1.00 5.79
N ARG A 102 -12.52 -0.30 6.43
CA ARG A 102 -13.38 -0.89 7.46
C ARG A 102 -14.26 -2.01 6.90
N ALA A 103 -14.84 -1.81 5.71
CA ALA A 103 -15.58 -2.86 5.00
C ALA A 103 -14.69 -4.10 4.73
N ALA A 104 -13.43 -3.87 4.34
CA ALA A 104 -12.42 -4.91 4.17
C ALA A 104 -11.83 -5.46 5.49
N ARG A 105 -12.39 -5.08 6.66
CA ARG A 105 -11.93 -5.50 8.00
C ARG A 105 -10.50 -5.06 8.35
N LEU A 106 -9.99 -4.04 7.68
CA LEU A 106 -8.70 -3.39 7.91
C LEU A 106 -8.88 -2.13 8.79
N VAL A 107 -7.77 -1.65 9.33
CA VAL A 107 -7.67 -0.34 9.99
C VAL A 107 -6.52 0.45 9.41
N ASP A 108 -6.73 1.75 9.26
CA ASP A 108 -5.66 2.68 8.96
C ASP A 108 -4.83 2.98 10.22
N ASN A 109 -3.53 3.22 10.06
CA ASN A 109 -2.68 3.60 11.19
C ASN A 109 -1.57 4.60 10.88
N LYS A 110 -1.36 4.90 9.60
CA LYS A 110 -0.29 5.81 9.17
C LYS A 110 -0.64 6.41 7.82
N VAL A 111 -0.33 7.67 7.65
CA VAL A 111 -0.26 8.31 6.34
C VAL A 111 1.19 8.64 6.02
N ALA A 112 1.56 8.59 4.74
CA ALA A 112 2.87 9.02 4.28
C ALA A 112 2.73 9.75 2.94
N SER A 113 3.49 10.83 2.76
CA SER A 113 3.63 11.45 1.44
C SER A 113 4.34 10.47 0.52
N PHE A 114 3.69 10.09 -0.56
CA PHE A 114 4.24 9.17 -1.56
C PHE A 114 5.07 9.93 -2.60
N SER A 115 4.55 11.03 -3.11
CA SER A 115 5.24 11.94 -4.02
C SER A 115 4.71 13.37 -3.89
N ALA A 116 5.14 14.28 -4.77
CA ALA A 116 4.57 15.62 -4.85
C ALA A 116 3.07 15.61 -5.14
N THR A 117 2.59 14.61 -5.90
CA THR A 117 1.19 14.53 -6.38
C THR A 117 0.36 13.47 -5.68
N HIS A 118 0.98 12.55 -4.95
CA HIS A 118 0.28 11.45 -4.29
C HIS A 118 0.53 11.40 -2.78
N THR A 119 -0.51 11.02 -2.05
CA THR A 119 -0.44 10.59 -0.65
C THR A 119 -0.59 9.08 -0.59
N SER A 120 -0.30 8.49 0.57
CA SER A 120 -0.53 7.07 0.80
C SER A 120 -1.05 6.83 2.20
N LEU A 121 -2.12 6.04 2.31
CA LEU A 121 -2.72 5.62 3.58
C LEU A 121 -2.43 4.14 3.82
N ARG A 122 -1.86 3.84 4.99
CA ARG A 122 -1.49 2.48 5.37
C ARG A 122 -2.63 1.79 6.07
N LEU A 123 -3.07 0.68 5.49
CA LEU A 123 -4.09 -0.21 5.99
C LEU A 123 -3.45 -1.51 6.47
N VAL A 124 -3.88 -2.01 7.62
CA VAL A 124 -3.37 -3.25 8.22
C VAL A 124 -4.49 -4.10 8.80
N ILE A 125 -4.22 -5.39 8.96
CA ILE A 125 -5.06 -6.27 9.78
C ILE A 125 -5.02 -5.76 11.24
N PRO A 126 -6.17 -5.52 11.89
CA PRO A 126 -6.22 -5.09 13.29
C PRO A 126 -5.51 -6.07 14.21
N THR A 127 -4.79 -5.56 15.20
CA THR A 127 -3.94 -6.38 16.09
C THR A 127 -4.69 -7.53 16.78
N HIS A 128 -5.93 -7.30 17.20
CA HIS A 128 -6.79 -8.31 17.84
C HIS A 128 -7.30 -9.40 16.88
N ARG A 129 -7.13 -9.21 15.56
CA ARG A 129 -7.48 -10.20 14.53
C ARG A 129 -6.29 -10.96 13.98
N ARG A 130 -5.07 -10.57 14.37
CA ARG A 130 -3.86 -11.24 13.87
C ARG A 130 -3.69 -12.58 14.54
N VAL A 131 -3.66 -13.64 13.75
CA VAL A 131 -3.33 -14.99 14.23
C VAL A 131 -1.80 -15.12 14.32
N GLY A 132 -1.27 -15.75 15.38
CA GLY A 132 0.18 -15.99 15.52
C GLY A 132 0.99 -14.85 16.17
N ARG A 133 0.35 -13.87 16.83
CA ARG A 133 1.07 -13.03 17.81
C ARG A 133 1.32 -13.86 19.07
N THR A 134 2.36 -14.67 19.08
CA THR A 134 2.98 -15.05 20.35
C THR A 134 3.41 -13.75 21.02
N ARG A 135 2.84 -13.50 22.20
CA ARG A 135 3.17 -12.34 23.02
C ARG A 135 4.62 -12.42 23.49
#